data_AF-A0A7C8D1K0-F1
#
_entry.id   AF-A0A7C8D1K0-F1
#
_cell.length_a   1.000
_cell.length_b   1.000
_cell.length_c   1.000
_cell.angle_alpha   90.00
_cell.angle_beta   90.00
_cell.angle_gamma   90.00
#
_symmetry.space_group_name_H-M   'P 1'
#
loop_
_entity.id
_entity.type
_entity.pdbx_description
1 polymer ?
#
loop_
_entity_poly.entity_id
_entity_poly.type
_entity_poly.pdbx_seq_one_letter_code
_entity_poly.pdbx_strand_id
1 'polypeptide(L)'
;MKMLSVGGLFGALAAGAIAAMVAVPSVKIQPRFKGPFSVPLDEEQFNCNIVERSHYLQMKPEVIFQAFDENYLATRLLDPLYHPEMKNAVFRVASNKSMDDLFGEVNQDGFMEELADTLGPILFPVHIGEGALPWDIDEASGLRPGLSADKTNFRGNFHYHSLHVDGPQGTLQIDAGPLSSFKPLDPDVRVIDVDGSTLFVDVSGLVEGFVGEVTIGVKGRILRILPLDFLIQ
;
A
#
# COMPACT_ATOMS: atom_id res chain seq x y z
N MET A 1 -55.45 47.68 16.30
CA MET A 1 -54.99 46.82 15.19
C MET A 1 -53.46 46.90 15.17
N LYS A 2 -52.73 45.98 15.82
CA LYS A 2 -52.27 44.67 15.30
C LYS A 2 -51.64 44.77 13.90
N MET A 3 -50.31 44.86 13.82
CA MET A 3 -49.46 44.32 12.74
C MET A 3 -47.98 44.51 13.11
N LEU A 4 -47.44 43.63 13.96
CA LEU A 4 -46.02 43.54 14.28
C LEU A 4 -45.74 42.11 14.73
N SER A 5 -45.70 41.17 13.77
CA SER A 5 -45.22 39.80 14.03
C SER A 5 -44.91 38.96 12.79
N VAL A 6 -45.19 39.41 11.56
CA VAL A 6 -45.02 38.56 10.37
C VAL A 6 -43.59 38.65 9.78
N GLY A 7 -42.92 39.81 9.88
CA GLY A 7 -41.58 40.00 9.28
C GLY A 7 -40.44 39.24 9.97
N GLY A 8 -40.53 39.04 11.30
CA GLY A 8 -39.48 38.35 12.06
C GLY A 8 -39.42 36.84 11.83
N LEU A 9 -40.55 36.21 11.49
CA LEU A 9 -40.64 34.76 11.31
C LEU A 9 -40.05 34.31 9.96
N PHE A 10 -40.24 35.10 8.89
CA PHE A 10 -39.69 34.80 7.57
C PHE A 10 -38.17 35.02 7.51
N GLY A 11 -37.65 36.03 8.20
CA GLY A 11 -36.19 36.25 8.30
C GLY A 11 -35.47 35.10 9.00
N ALA A 12 -36.07 34.54 10.07
CA ALA A 12 -35.50 33.40 10.80
C ALA A 12 -35.55 32.09 10.00
N LEU A 13 -36.63 31.84 9.24
CA LEU A 13 -36.75 30.67 8.37
C LEU A 13 -35.77 30.73 7.18
N ALA A 14 -35.56 31.90 6.59
CA ALA A 14 -34.60 32.10 5.50
C ALA A 14 -33.14 31.94 5.99
N ALA A 15 -32.81 32.50 7.17
CA ALA A 15 -31.49 32.34 7.77
C ALA A 15 -31.22 30.88 8.19
N GLY A 16 -32.23 30.18 8.73
CA GLY A 16 -32.14 28.77 9.08
C GLY A 16 -31.95 27.86 7.87
N ALA A 17 -32.62 28.14 6.74
CA ALA A 17 -32.45 27.38 5.51
C ALA A 17 -31.07 27.57 4.87
N ILE A 18 -30.50 28.78 4.92
CA ILE A 18 -29.15 29.06 4.43
C ILE A 18 -28.10 28.40 5.34
N ALA A 19 -28.26 28.50 6.67
CA ALA A 19 -27.38 27.81 7.61
C ALA A 19 -27.44 26.28 7.47
N ALA A 20 -28.62 25.72 7.18
CA ALA A 20 -28.79 24.28 6.94
C ALA A 20 -28.13 23.80 5.64
N MET A 21 -28.05 24.65 4.60
CA MET A 21 -27.31 24.31 3.36
C MET A 21 -25.80 24.43 3.51
N VAL A 22 -25.30 25.33 4.38
CA VAL A 22 -23.87 25.43 4.70
C VAL A 22 -23.42 24.29 5.63
N ALA A 23 -24.34 23.74 6.42
CA ALA A 23 -24.09 22.64 7.35
C ALA A 23 -24.34 21.24 6.77
N VAL A 24 -24.45 21.07 5.44
CA VAL A 24 -24.35 19.74 4.85
C VAL A 24 -22.90 19.31 5.06
N PRO A 25 -22.62 18.32 5.95
CA PRO A 25 -21.27 17.83 6.10
C PRO A 25 -20.88 17.33 4.72
N SER A 26 -19.81 17.86 4.14
CA SER A 26 -19.20 17.19 2.99
C SER A 26 -18.89 15.80 3.49
N VAL A 27 -19.66 14.80 3.04
CA VAL A 27 -19.34 13.40 3.32
C VAL A 27 -17.96 13.23 2.74
N LYS A 28 -16.92 13.19 3.58
CA LYS A 28 -15.57 12.86 3.14
C LYS A 28 -15.71 11.46 2.57
N ILE A 29 -15.77 11.36 1.25
CA ILE A 29 -15.82 10.09 0.56
C ILE A 29 -14.49 9.44 0.87
N GLN A 30 -14.49 8.48 1.79
CA GLN A 30 -13.28 7.71 2.06
C GLN A 30 -12.88 7.04 0.75
N PRO A 31 -11.64 7.26 0.28
CA PRO A 31 -11.16 6.60 -0.92
C PRO A 31 -11.35 5.10 -0.76
N ARG A 32 -11.82 4.46 -1.83
CA ARG A 32 -11.94 2.99 -1.91
C ARG A 32 -11.09 2.52 -3.06
N PHE A 33 -10.58 1.29 -2.96
CA PHE A 33 -9.95 0.66 -4.11
C PHE A 33 -10.94 0.62 -5.29
N LYS A 34 -10.41 0.92 -6.47
CA LYS A 34 -11.04 0.79 -7.77
C LYS A 34 -10.52 -0.46 -8.46
N GLY A 35 -11.21 -0.90 -9.51
CA GLY A 35 -10.86 -2.07 -10.29
C GLY A 35 -12.04 -3.05 -10.46
N PRO A 36 -11.78 -4.29 -10.91
CA PRO A 36 -10.45 -4.88 -11.12
C PRO A 36 -9.69 -4.25 -12.29
N PHE A 37 -8.38 -4.13 -12.13
CA PHE A 37 -7.41 -3.76 -13.18
C PHE A 37 -6.52 -4.96 -13.50
N SER A 38 -5.86 -4.93 -14.66
CA SER A 38 -5.00 -6.03 -15.13
C SER A 38 -3.73 -5.50 -15.78
N VAL A 39 -2.58 -6.09 -15.46
CA VAL A 39 -1.28 -5.74 -16.04
C VAL A 39 -0.36 -6.96 -16.06
N PRO A 40 0.45 -7.17 -17.11
CA PRO A 40 1.50 -8.19 -17.08
C PRO A 40 2.52 -7.88 -15.97
N LEU A 41 3.05 -8.93 -15.30
CA LEU A 41 4.07 -8.74 -14.26
C LEU A 41 5.38 -8.16 -14.81
N ASP A 42 5.73 -8.56 -16.03
CA ASP A 42 6.89 -8.10 -16.78
C ASP A 42 6.54 -8.10 -18.29
N GLU A 43 7.23 -7.29 -19.08
CA GLU A 43 7.07 -7.27 -20.53
C GLU A 43 7.58 -8.57 -21.16
N GLU A 44 8.66 -9.10 -20.59
CA GLU A 44 9.32 -10.35 -20.97
C GLU A 44 8.71 -11.57 -20.26
N GLN A 45 8.94 -12.75 -20.83
CA GLN A 45 8.59 -14.02 -20.17
C GLN A 45 9.61 -14.34 -19.09
N PHE A 46 9.14 -14.90 -17.98
CA PHE A 46 10.01 -15.51 -16.98
C PHE A 46 10.43 -16.89 -17.45
N ASN A 47 11.74 -17.16 -17.41
CA ASN A 47 12.32 -18.47 -17.65
C ASN A 47 13.07 -18.89 -16.38
N CYS A 48 12.50 -19.81 -15.62
CA CYS A 48 12.97 -20.19 -14.30
C CYS A 48 13.37 -21.67 -14.30
N ASN A 49 14.50 -22.02 -13.67
CA ASN A 49 14.76 -23.42 -13.38
C ASN A 49 13.85 -23.87 -12.24
N ILE A 50 13.35 -25.11 -12.33
CA ILE A 50 12.64 -25.78 -11.24
C ILE A 50 13.60 -26.72 -10.49
N VAL A 51 13.12 -27.44 -9.46
CA VAL A 51 13.94 -28.33 -8.62
C VAL A 51 14.69 -29.35 -9.47
N GLU A 52 14.01 -29.94 -10.47
CA GLU A 52 14.64 -30.71 -11.53
C GLU A 52 15.38 -29.77 -12.47
N ARG A 53 16.66 -29.51 -12.21
CA ARG A 53 17.53 -28.62 -13.01
C ARG A 53 17.63 -28.95 -14.51
N SER A 54 17.04 -30.06 -14.96
CA SER A 54 16.90 -30.42 -16.37
C SER A 54 15.67 -29.82 -17.05
N HIS A 55 14.75 -29.25 -16.28
CA HIS A 55 13.50 -28.66 -16.75
C HIS A 55 13.44 -27.18 -16.36
N TYR A 56 12.69 -26.41 -17.15
CA TYR A 56 12.42 -25.00 -16.90
C TYR A 56 10.93 -24.69 -16.99
N LEU A 57 10.51 -23.78 -16.11
CA LEU A 57 9.20 -23.15 -16.15
C LEU A 57 9.31 -21.85 -16.95
N GLN A 58 8.57 -21.79 -18.04
CA GLN A 58 8.34 -20.58 -18.83
C GLN A 58 6.93 -20.06 -18.54
N MET A 59 6.79 -18.76 -18.26
CA MET A 59 5.48 -18.15 -18.01
C MET A 59 5.45 -16.64 -18.25
N LYS A 60 4.27 -16.11 -18.57
CA LYS A 60 3.98 -14.67 -18.69
C LYS A 60 2.82 -14.23 -17.79
N PRO A 61 2.95 -14.35 -16.46
CA PRO A 61 1.86 -14.09 -15.54
C PRO A 61 1.29 -12.68 -15.64
N GLU A 62 -0.04 -12.57 -15.54
CA GLU A 62 -0.78 -11.31 -15.52
C GLU A 62 -1.43 -11.11 -14.15
N VAL A 63 -1.27 -9.94 -13.54
CA VAL A 63 -1.85 -9.63 -12.24
C VAL A 63 -3.18 -8.94 -12.41
N ILE A 64 -4.20 -9.47 -11.76
CA ILE A 64 -5.46 -8.78 -11.54
C ILE A 64 -5.42 -8.18 -10.14
N PHE A 65 -5.67 -6.88 -10.04
CA PHE A 65 -5.52 -6.12 -8.80
C PHE A 65 -6.62 -5.07 -8.62
N GLN A 66 -6.65 -4.48 -7.44
CA GLN A 66 -7.41 -3.28 -7.13
C GLN A 66 -6.49 -2.26 -6.46
N ALA A 67 -6.68 -0.98 -6.75
CA ALA A 67 -5.85 0.10 -6.21
C ALA A 67 -6.64 1.41 -6.11
N PHE A 68 -6.17 2.38 -5.32
CA PHE A 68 -6.81 3.69 -5.25
C PHE A 68 -6.66 4.48 -6.56
N ASP A 69 -5.54 4.24 -7.26
CA ASP A 69 -5.22 4.77 -8.58
C ASP A 69 -4.99 3.61 -9.58
N GLU A 70 -5.62 3.70 -10.75
CA GLU A 70 -5.47 2.75 -11.86
C GLU A 70 -4.03 2.74 -12.38
N ASN A 71 -3.36 3.90 -12.39
CA ASN A 71 -2.00 4.05 -12.90
C ASN A 71 -0.91 3.66 -11.88
N TYR A 72 -1.29 3.22 -10.68
CA TYR A 72 -0.33 2.96 -9.60
C TYR A 72 0.79 1.99 -10.02
N LEU A 73 0.44 0.85 -10.63
CA LEU A 73 1.46 -0.10 -11.08
C LEU A 73 2.29 0.43 -12.26
N ALA A 74 1.71 1.25 -13.15
CA ALA A 74 2.48 1.89 -14.21
C ALA A 74 3.56 2.83 -13.65
N THR A 75 3.26 3.57 -12.58
CA THR A 75 4.24 4.38 -11.85
C THR A 75 5.28 3.50 -11.16
N ARG A 76 4.85 2.38 -10.55
CA ARG A 76 5.75 1.43 -9.85
C ARG A 76 6.82 0.83 -10.77
N LEU A 77 6.51 0.62 -12.06
CA LEU A 77 7.47 0.16 -13.07
C LEU A 77 8.65 1.12 -13.27
N LEU A 78 8.50 2.41 -12.91
CA LEU A 78 9.57 3.40 -13.02
C LEU A 78 10.59 3.30 -11.87
N ASP A 79 10.29 2.55 -10.81
CA ASP A 79 11.22 2.33 -9.72
C ASP A 79 12.37 1.41 -10.16
N PRO A 80 13.64 1.84 -10.05
CA PRO A 80 14.80 1.03 -10.40
C PRO A 80 14.88 -0.34 -9.70
N LEU A 81 14.29 -0.48 -8.52
CA LEU A 81 14.31 -1.71 -7.73
C LEU A 81 13.19 -2.69 -8.13
N TYR A 82 12.18 -2.24 -8.87
CA TYR A 82 11.00 -3.06 -9.21
C TYR A 82 11.38 -4.36 -9.95
N HIS A 83 11.99 -4.25 -11.13
CA HIS A 83 12.27 -5.42 -11.96
C HIS A 83 13.25 -6.42 -11.29
N PRO A 84 14.35 -5.98 -10.64
CA PRO A 84 15.22 -6.89 -9.90
C PRO A 84 14.50 -7.64 -8.78
N GLU A 85 13.68 -6.94 -7.97
CA GLU A 85 12.92 -7.57 -6.87
C GLU A 85 11.89 -8.56 -7.40
N MET A 86 11.15 -8.18 -8.44
CA MET A 86 10.15 -9.01 -9.10
C MET A 86 10.76 -10.31 -9.64
N LYS A 87 11.83 -10.20 -10.45
CA LYS A 87 12.54 -11.36 -11.03
C LYS A 87 13.10 -12.27 -9.93
N ASN A 88 13.74 -11.71 -8.91
CA ASN A 88 14.28 -12.48 -7.80
C ASN A 88 13.19 -13.23 -7.01
N ALA A 89 12.06 -12.58 -6.74
CA ALA A 89 10.94 -13.18 -6.03
C ALA A 89 10.31 -14.33 -6.82
N VAL A 90 10.05 -14.12 -8.11
CA VAL A 90 9.53 -15.17 -9.01
C VAL A 90 10.49 -16.36 -9.06
N PHE A 91 11.78 -16.12 -9.24
CA PHE A 91 12.79 -17.18 -9.26
C PHE A 91 12.86 -17.95 -7.94
N ARG A 92 12.79 -17.26 -6.80
CA ARG A 92 12.81 -17.91 -5.48
C ARG A 92 11.64 -18.86 -5.28
N VAL A 93 10.43 -18.48 -5.73
CA VAL A 93 9.24 -19.36 -5.63
C VAL A 93 9.40 -20.53 -6.61
N ALA A 94 9.67 -20.26 -7.88
CA ALA A 94 9.76 -21.27 -8.94
C ALA A 94 10.87 -22.31 -8.68
N SER A 95 12.04 -21.90 -8.17
CA SER A 95 13.17 -22.80 -7.94
C SER A 95 12.93 -23.86 -6.87
N ASN A 96 11.90 -23.67 -6.04
CA ASN A 96 11.52 -24.61 -4.98
C ASN A 96 10.40 -25.57 -5.40
N LYS A 97 9.94 -25.51 -6.65
CA LYS A 97 8.85 -26.34 -7.17
C LYS A 97 9.39 -27.48 -8.02
N SER A 98 8.76 -28.64 -7.90
CA SER A 98 8.96 -29.78 -8.79
C SER A 98 7.96 -29.76 -9.96
N MET A 99 8.14 -30.62 -10.95
CA MET A 99 7.11 -30.82 -11.99
C MET A 99 5.75 -31.22 -11.40
N ASP A 100 5.74 -32.10 -10.39
CA ASP A 100 4.51 -32.57 -9.75
C ASP A 100 3.78 -31.42 -9.01
N ASP A 101 4.53 -30.44 -8.50
CA ASP A 101 3.97 -29.23 -7.85
C ASP A 101 3.35 -28.23 -8.86
N LEU A 102 3.63 -28.37 -10.15
CA LEU A 102 3.24 -27.41 -11.19
C LEU A 102 2.31 -28.01 -12.25
N PHE A 103 2.23 -29.34 -12.36
CA PHE A 103 1.45 -30.01 -13.38
C PHE A 103 0.00 -30.19 -12.92
N GLY A 104 -0.95 -29.73 -13.75
CA GLY A 104 -2.39 -29.80 -13.49
C GLY A 104 -2.96 -28.50 -12.91
N GLU A 105 -4.24 -28.24 -13.21
CA GLU A 105 -4.92 -26.97 -12.92
C GLU A 105 -4.86 -26.56 -11.44
N VAL A 106 -5.16 -27.50 -10.53
CA VAL A 106 -5.14 -27.25 -9.08
C VAL A 106 -3.75 -26.87 -8.57
N ASN A 107 -2.71 -27.51 -9.10
CA ASN A 107 -1.33 -27.27 -8.71
C ASN A 107 -0.83 -25.92 -9.25
N GLN A 108 -1.21 -25.57 -10.49
CA GLN A 108 -0.94 -24.26 -11.06
C GLN A 108 -1.61 -23.13 -10.28
N ASP A 109 -2.87 -23.31 -9.88
CA ASP A 109 -3.59 -22.32 -9.07
C ASP A 109 -2.90 -22.12 -7.71
N GLY A 110 -2.51 -23.20 -7.03
CA GLY A 110 -1.76 -23.12 -5.77
C GLY A 110 -0.40 -22.42 -5.92
N PHE A 111 0.31 -22.66 -7.03
CA PHE A 111 1.53 -21.94 -7.36
C PHE A 111 1.29 -20.45 -7.60
N MET A 112 0.21 -20.09 -8.30
CA MET A 112 -0.16 -18.69 -8.56
C MET A 112 -0.59 -17.95 -7.29
N GLU A 113 -1.22 -18.65 -6.33
CA GLU A 113 -1.54 -18.12 -5.01
C GLU A 113 -0.27 -17.83 -4.19
N GLU A 114 0.68 -18.77 -4.16
CA GLU A 114 1.98 -18.56 -3.49
C GLU A 114 2.79 -17.41 -4.13
N LEU A 115 2.74 -17.29 -5.47
CA LEU A 115 3.29 -16.12 -6.16
C LEU A 115 2.57 -14.85 -5.74
N ALA A 116 1.24 -14.84 -5.64
CA ALA A 116 0.49 -13.66 -5.22
C ALA A 116 0.90 -13.18 -3.81
N ASP A 117 1.04 -14.11 -2.86
CA ASP A 117 1.50 -13.79 -1.51
C ASP A 117 2.92 -13.23 -1.49
N THR A 118 3.81 -13.82 -2.30
CA THR A 118 5.21 -13.40 -2.38
C THR A 118 5.38 -12.05 -3.09
N LEU A 119 4.59 -11.78 -4.12
CA LEU A 119 4.69 -10.58 -4.95
C LEU A 119 3.88 -9.41 -4.40
N GLY A 120 2.87 -9.69 -3.57
CA GLY A 120 2.02 -8.66 -2.95
C GLY A 120 2.79 -7.51 -2.31
N PRO A 121 3.83 -7.76 -1.47
CA PRO A 121 4.67 -6.71 -0.89
C PRO A 121 5.49 -5.91 -1.91
N ILE A 122 5.85 -6.51 -3.05
CA ILE A 122 6.69 -5.86 -4.07
C ILE A 122 5.84 -4.96 -4.98
N LEU A 123 4.68 -5.47 -5.39
CA LEU A 123 3.70 -4.73 -6.20
C LEU A 123 3.06 -3.60 -5.39
N PHE A 124 2.65 -3.90 -4.15
CA PHE A 124 1.97 -2.95 -3.27
C PHE A 124 2.71 -2.85 -1.92
N PRO A 125 3.90 -2.24 -1.91
CA PRO A 125 4.61 -1.96 -0.68
C PRO A 125 3.84 -0.97 0.18
N VAL A 126 4.22 -0.87 1.45
CA VAL A 126 3.73 0.16 2.34
C VAL A 126 4.36 1.49 1.95
N HIS A 127 3.52 2.51 1.77
CA HIS A 127 3.93 3.89 1.59
C HIS A 127 3.90 4.60 2.94
N ILE A 128 4.81 5.57 3.10
CA ILE A 128 4.81 6.53 4.20
C ILE A 128 4.69 7.91 3.57
N GLY A 129 3.55 8.56 3.78
CA GLY A 129 3.21 9.83 3.15
C GLY A 129 2.83 9.68 1.67
N GLU A 130 2.70 10.83 1.01
CA GLU A 130 2.07 10.94 -0.31
C GLU A 130 3.04 10.75 -1.50
N GLY A 131 4.25 10.25 -1.24
CA GLY A 131 5.25 9.94 -2.26
C GLY A 131 4.71 9.09 -3.42
N ALA A 132 5.22 9.32 -4.62
CA ALA A 132 4.80 8.58 -5.81
C ALA A 132 5.39 7.15 -5.79
N LEU A 133 6.67 7.06 -5.42
CA LEU A 133 7.38 5.81 -5.22
C LEU A 133 7.45 5.46 -3.72
N PRO A 134 7.59 4.17 -3.39
CA PRO A 134 7.57 3.72 -1.99
C PRO A 134 8.71 4.32 -1.15
N TRP A 135 9.87 4.54 -1.77
CA TRP A 135 11.09 5.04 -1.13
C TRP A 135 11.22 6.57 -1.16
N ASP A 136 10.24 7.27 -1.71
CA ASP A 136 10.22 8.73 -1.71
C ASP A 136 10.11 9.25 -0.27
N ILE A 137 10.71 10.42 -0.05
CA ILE A 137 10.56 11.14 1.22
C ILE A 137 9.21 11.85 1.19
N ASP A 138 8.44 11.71 2.28
CA ASP A 138 7.27 12.56 2.52
C ASP A 138 7.73 13.99 2.76
N GLU A 139 7.45 14.91 1.85
CA GLU A 139 7.98 16.29 1.91
C GLU A 139 7.54 17.06 3.17
N ALA A 140 6.37 16.74 3.71
CA ALA A 140 5.81 17.45 4.87
C ALA A 140 6.49 17.04 6.18
N SER A 141 6.73 15.75 6.38
CA SER A 141 7.33 15.21 7.60
C SER A 141 8.83 14.94 7.49
N GLY A 142 9.34 14.66 6.29
CA GLY A 142 10.70 14.18 6.06
C GLY A 142 10.88 12.67 6.32
N LEU A 143 9.79 11.94 6.58
CA LEU A 143 9.83 10.49 6.81
C LEU A 143 9.89 9.71 5.50
N ARG A 144 10.43 8.49 5.58
CA ARG A 144 10.41 7.48 4.50
C ARG A 144 10.49 6.08 5.10
N PRO A 145 10.33 4.99 4.32
CA PRO A 145 10.53 3.64 4.84
C PRO A 145 11.94 3.42 5.40
N GLY A 146 12.02 2.67 6.50
CA GLY A 146 13.26 2.31 7.17
C GLY A 146 14.11 1.29 6.40
N LEU A 147 15.34 1.09 6.86
CA LEU A 147 16.28 0.11 6.27
C LEU A 147 15.75 -1.34 6.32
N SER A 148 14.91 -1.67 7.31
CA SER A 148 14.28 -2.99 7.45
C SER A 148 12.86 -3.05 6.88
N ALA A 149 12.51 -2.18 5.92
CA ALA A 149 11.17 -2.17 5.32
C ALA A 149 10.80 -3.50 4.61
N ASP A 150 11.78 -4.31 4.22
CA ASP A 150 11.57 -5.67 3.70
C ASP A 150 10.98 -6.64 4.74
N LYS A 151 11.16 -6.35 6.03
CA LYS A 151 10.61 -7.13 7.15
C LYS A 151 9.25 -6.62 7.63
N THR A 152 8.71 -5.60 6.96
CA THR A 152 7.39 -5.06 7.32
C THR A 152 6.31 -6.09 7.02
N ASN A 153 5.39 -6.29 7.97
CA ASN A 153 4.18 -7.09 7.77
C ASN A 153 2.89 -6.28 7.94
N PHE A 154 3.00 -4.96 8.19
CA PHE A 154 1.87 -4.04 8.15
C PHE A 154 1.29 -3.97 6.74
N ARG A 155 -0.02 -4.16 6.58
CA ARG A 155 -0.72 -4.16 5.27
C ARG A 155 -2.03 -3.37 5.29
N GLY A 156 -2.15 -2.39 6.18
CA GLY A 156 -3.30 -1.50 6.26
C GLY A 156 -3.53 -0.70 4.97
N ASN A 157 -4.78 -0.36 4.68
CA ASN A 157 -5.12 0.43 3.48
C ASN A 157 -4.64 1.88 3.64
N PHE A 158 -3.92 2.42 2.66
CA PHE A 158 -3.25 3.73 2.76
C PHE A 158 -4.11 4.84 3.40
N HIS A 159 -5.33 5.10 2.92
CA HIS A 159 -6.18 6.18 3.46
C HIS A 159 -6.90 5.89 4.80
N TYR A 160 -6.59 4.78 5.45
CA TYR A 160 -7.28 4.32 6.67
C TYR A 160 -6.40 4.32 7.91
N HIS A 161 -5.09 4.47 7.75
CA HIS A 161 -4.13 4.39 8.83
C HIS A 161 -3.22 5.62 8.83
N SER A 162 -2.85 6.08 10.02
CA SER A 162 -1.92 7.18 10.19
C SER A 162 -0.82 6.84 11.19
N LEU A 163 0.38 7.34 10.89
CA LEU A 163 1.51 7.39 11.78
C LEU A 163 1.49 8.75 12.47
N HIS A 164 1.18 8.75 13.77
CA HIS A 164 1.31 9.92 14.62
C HIS A 164 2.79 10.12 14.94
N VAL A 165 3.27 11.33 14.75
CA VAL A 165 4.67 11.73 14.95
C VAL A 165 4.71 12.87 15.95
N ASP A 166 5.52 12.71 17.00
CA ASP A 166 5.92 13.79 17.90
C ASP A 166 7.45 13.90 17.86
N GLY A 167 7.94 14.76 16.96
CA GLY A 167 9.37 15.00 16.78
C GLY A 167 10.08 15.48 18.06
N PRO A 168 9.55 16.49 18.78
CA PRO A 168 10.14 16.96 20.04
C PRO A 168 10.23 15.91 21.14
N GLN A 169 9.23 15.03 21.29
CA GLN A 169 9.26 13.93 22.26
C GLN A 169 10.00 12.69 21.73
N GLY A 170 10.27 12.62 20.43
CA GLY A 170 10.93 11.48 19.80
C GLY A 170 10.04 10.24 19.82
N THR A 171 8.74 10.37 19.51
CA THR A 171 7.81 9.24 19.50
C THR A 171 7.03 9.09 18.19
N LEU A 172 6.75 7.84 17.84
CA LEU A 172 5.93 7.41 16.73
C LEU A 172 4.82 6.47 17.23
N GLN A 173 3.64 6.52 16.62
CA GLN A 173 2.54 5.63 16.93
C GLN A 173 1.67 5.39 15.70
N ILE A 174 1.45 4.13 15.33
CA ILE A 174 0.44 3.77 14.32
C ILE A 174 -0.92 3.80 15.00
N ASP A 175 -1.87 4.57 14.47
CA ASP A 175 -3.24 4.67 14.96
C ASP A 175 -3.31 4.77 16.50
N ALA A 176 -3.84 3.75 17.17
CA ALA A 176 -3.92 3.62 18.63
C ALA A 176 -3.01 2.52 19.20
N GLY A 177 -1.99 2.10 18.44
CA GLY A 177 -0.99 1.11 18.85
C GLY A 177 -0.04 1.61 19.95
N PRO A 178 0.96 0.82 20.37
CA PRO A 178 1.96 1.26 21.34
C PRO A 178 2.85 2.40 20.79
N LEU A 179 3.28 3.29 21.69
CA LEU A 179 4.28 4.32 21.38
C LEU A 179 5.65 3.68 21.18
N SER A 180 6.27 3.96 20.04
CA SER A 180 7.68 3.69 19.77
C SER A 180 8.50 4.95 19.98
N SER A 181 9.58 4.86 20.75
CA SER A 181 10.54 5.96 20.92
C SER A 181 11.67 5.86 19.90
N PHE A 182 12.18 6.99 19.45
CA PHE A 182 13.32 7.08 18.54
C PHE A 182 14.35 8.12 18.97
N LYS A 183 15.53 8.05 18.36
CA LYS A 183 16.56 9.09 18.46
C LYS A 183 16.59 9.89 17.16
N PRO A 184 16.94 11.19 17.21
CA PRO A 184 17.21 11.93 15.99
C PRO A 184 18.22 11.17 15.12
N LEU A 185 18.02 11.17 13.80
CA LEU A 185 18.89 10.49 12.84
C LEU A 185 18.84 8.95 12.87
N ASP A 186 17.87 8.34 13.54
CA ASP A 186 17.68 6.90 13.51
C ASP A 186 17.12 6.46 12.13
N PRO A 187 17.85 5.62 11.37
CA PRO A 187 17.42 5.23 10.03
C PRO A 187 16.41 4.07 10.02
N ASP A 188 16.10 3.45 11.17
CA ASP A 188 15.33 2.21 11.19
C ASP A 188 14.53 2.00 12.49
N VAL A 189 13.53 2.85 12.71
CA VAL A 189 12.64 2.78 13.87
C VAL A 189 11.53 1.77 13.63
N ARG A 190 11.45 0.74 14.49
CA ARG A 190 10.33 -0.21 14.48
C ARG A 190 9.11 0.38 15.19
N VAL A 191 7.99 0.44 14.48
CA VAL A 191 6.69 0.85 14.98
C VAL A 191 5.72 -0.33 14.90
N ILE A 192 4.93 -0.54 15.94
CA ILE A 192 4.04 -1.69 16.07
C ILE A 192 2.60 -1.18 16.11
N ASP A 193 1.71 -1.77 15.29
CA ASP A 193 0.29 -1.49 15.32
C ASP A 193 -0.42 -2.31 16.42
N VAL A 194 -1.69 -2.01 16.70
CA VAL A 194 -2.52 -2.67 17.71
C VAL A 194 -2.65 -4.18 17.49
N ASP A 195 -2.61 -4.64 16.23
CA ASP A 195 -2.69 -6.05 15.87
C ASP A 195 -1.34 -6.79 15.95
N GLY A 196 -0.26 -6.08 16.31
CA GLY A 196 1.09 -6.60 16.40
C GLY A 196 1.86 -6.58 15.07
N SER A 197 1.25 -6.09 13.98
CA SER A 197 1.97 -5.83 12.74
C SER A 197 3.00 -4.70 12.91
N THR A 198 4.01 -4.70 12.05
CA THR A 198 5.20 -3.88 12.19
C THR A 198 5.48 -3.07 10.94
N LEU A 199 5.81 -1.80 11.16
CA LEU A 199 6.34 -0.85 10.19
C LEU A 199 7.76 -0.44 10.60
N PHE A 200 8.64 -0.22 9.63
CA PHE A 200 9.97 0.35 9.85
C PHE A 200 10.06 1.71 9.19
N VAL A 201 10.48 2.72 9.95
CA VAL A 201 10.46 4.14 9.56
C VAL A 201 11.85 4.74 9.71
N ASP A 202 12.35 5.40 8.67
CA ASP A 202 13.55 6.22 8.73
C ASP A 202 13.17 7.64 9.19
N VAL A 203 13.66 8.04 10.37
CA VAL A 203 13.44 9.38 10.93
C VAL A 203 14.64 10.30 10.74
N SER A 204 15.64 9.90 9.95
CA SER A 204 16.85 10.69 9.73
C SER A 204 16.64 11.95 8.91
N GLY A 205 15.60 11.98 8.09
CA GLY A 205 15.14 13.15 7.37
C GLY A 205 14.07 13.96 8.09
N LEU A 206 13.65 13.56 9.31
CA LEU A 206 12.52 14.18 10.01
C LEU A 206 12.70 15.69 10.16
N VAL A 207 11.70 16.45 9.70
CA VAL A 207 11.67 17.91 9.80
C VAL A 207 11.69 18.32 11.27
N GLU A 208 12.58 19.28 11.61
CA GLU A 208 12.75 19.74 12.99
C GLU A 208 11.43 20.27 13.56
N GLY A 209 11.02 19.71 14.70
CA GLY A 209 9.80 20.11 15.40
C GLY A 209 8.50 19.63 14.77
N PHE A 210 8.54 18.74 13.78
CA PHE A 210 7.33 18.18 13.18
C PHE A 210 6.48 17.45 14.22
N VAL A 211 5.20 17.81 14.29
CA VAL A 211 4.17 17.14 15.08
C VAL A 211 2.92 17.02 14.22
N GLY A 212 2.45 15.80 13.99
CA GLY A 212 1.31 15.58 13.10
C GLY A 212 1.08 14.12 12.76
N GLU A 213 0.22 13.91 11.77
CA GLU A 213 -0.13 12.60 11.25
C GLU A 213 0.39 12.45 9.82
N VAL A 214 1.01 11.31 9.53
CA VAL A 214 1.47 10.93 8.19
C VAL A 214 0.70 9.69 7.76
N THR A 215 0.07 9.75 6.59
CA THR A 215 -0.70 8.62 6.06
C THR A 215 0.21 7.44 5.74
N ILE A 216 -0.19 6.22 6.12
CA ILE A 216 0.60 5.01 5.89
C ILE A 216 -0.25 3.86 5.34
N GLY A 217 0.35 2.99 4.55
CA GLY A 217 -0.26 1.74 4.12
C GLY A 217 -0.08 1.40 2.66
N VAL A 218 -0.80 0.39 2.21
CA VAL A 218 -0.73 -0.08 0.82
C VAL A 218 -1.74 0.66 -0.05
N LYS A 219 -1.30 1.02 -1.26
CA LYS A 219 -2.14 1.73 -2.25
C LYS A 219 -2.97 0.80 -3.14
N GLY A 220 -2.82 -0.52 -2.97
CA GLY A 220 -3.60 -1.55 -3.66
C GLY A 220 -3.33 -2.95 -3.12
N ARG A 221 -3.94 -3.95 -3.76
CA ARG A 221 -3.76 -5.37 -3.44
C ARG A 221 -4.03 -6.25 -4.66
N ILE A 222 -3.31 -7.37 -4.70
CA ILE A 222 -3.54 -8.43 -5.69
C ILE A 222 -4.89 -9.08 -5.39
N LEU A 223 -5.64 -9.39 -6.44
CA LEU A 223 -6.85 -10.22 -6.40
C LEU A 223 -6.53 -11.65 -6.83
N ARG A 224 -5.75 -11.80 -7.90
CA ARG A 224 -5.24 -13.08 -8.41
C ARG A 224 -4.13 -12.87 -9.44
N ILE A 225 -3.34 -13.90 -9.69
CA ILE A 225 -2.39 -13.96 -10.80
C ILE A 225 -2.89 -15.00 -11.81
N LEU A 226 -2.90 -14.64 -13.09
CA LEU A 226 -3.30 -15.53 -14.18
C LEU A 226 -2.06 -16.23 -14.77
N PRO A 227 -2.09 -17.56 -14.93
CA PRO A 227 -0.98 -18.33 -15.50
C PRO A 227 -1.00 -18.29 -17.04
N LEU A 228 -0.63 -17.16 -17.64
CA LEU A 228 -0.47 -17.10 -19.10
C LEU A 228 0.87 -17.68 -19.55
N ASP A 229 0.88 -18.29 -20.74
CA ASP A 229 2.05 -18.95 -21.34
C ASP A 229 2.76 -19.95 -20.41
N PHE A 230 2.00 -20.61 -19.52
CA PHE A 230 2.54 -21.52 -18.51
C PHE A 230 2.98 -22.86 -19.13
N LEU A 231 4.29 -23.00 -19.33
CA LEU A 231 4.89 -24.15 -20.01
C LEU A 231 6.04 -24.71 -19.17
N ILE A 232 6.01 -26.03 -18.94
CA ILE A 232 7.11 -26.78 -18.32
C ILE A 232 7.83 -27.53 -19.45
N GLN A 233 9.12 -27.28 -19.63
CA GLN A 233 9.95 -27.82 -20.73
C GLN A 233 11.17 -28.54 -20.21
#